data_AF-A0AAE1DGM3-F1
#
_entry.id   AF-A0AAE1DGM3-F1
#
_cell.length_a   1.000
_cell.length_b   1.000
_cell.length_c   1.000
_cell.angle_alpha   90.00
_cell.angle_beta   90.00
_cell.angle_gamma   90.00
#
_symmetry.space_group_name_H-M   'P 1'
#
loop_
_entity.id
_entity.type
_entity.pdbx_description
1 polymer ?
#
loop_
_entity_poly.entity_id
_entity_poly.type
_entity_poly.pdbx_seq_one_letter_code
_entity_poly.pdbx_strand_id
1 'polypeptide(L)'
;MLQVEVVIFMYISIYCMKFICCIKRFVHKQEVCKTIRGLYINKSLHIDKRFVPKQEAYAAIRAGKFSTVYTGKRRKKEIERVSKMLNTRTILALVAFLVGPAFSKWDGLRVTFGRDPTTFFRVQPRTVAAATAQGFVPVNNDNCTASSSYNGRAYVKHGDHSITLLYDVNGFIAGIQAGITTQEFNANNMVYPNPNVRPPFVTDGITNDRFIITAYFTDPSTICSVGRFQSDFDLEGTGSGLWLQTGSYPSNVTRIPMQESQVGAPWVEGRCFPVMGKHYWYNTTKTMDCYDVTPVFLLYNGGQLNAFGWSFPLDLASPNYEHPTAPVFPHFFSVIPDCLYQLPKMSTMHIFLTANPFINNC
;
A
#
# COMPACT_ATOMS: atom_id res chain seq x y z
N MET A 1 42.20 7.62 22.12
CA MET A 1 41.27 7.96 21.01
C MET A 1 39.88 7.35 21.18
N LEU A 2 39.68 6.31 21.99
CA LEU A 2 38.37 5.64 22.19
C LEU A 2 37.41 6.23 23.26
N GLN A 3 37.81 7.23 24.05
CA GLN A 3 36.93 7.81 25.09
C GLN A 3 36.08 9.02 24.64
N VAL A 4 36.34 9.56 23.44
CA VAL A 4 35.61 10.74 22.92
C VAL A 4 34.35 10.33 22.13
N GLU A 5 34.33 9.14 21.55
CA GLU A 5 33.21 8.67 20.72
C GLU A 5 31.97 8.28 21.57
N VAL A 6 32.16 7.74 22.77
CA VAL A 6 31.06 7.36 23.67
C VAL A 6 30.32 8.59 24.24
N VAL A 7 31.03 9.70 24.46
CA VAL A 7 30.44 10.94 24.99
C VAL A 7 29.59 11.67 23.93
N ILE A 8 29.98 11.59 22.65
CA ILE A 8 29.22 12.16 21.53
C ILE A 8 27.94 11.35 21.27
N PHE A 9 28.02 10.02 21.34
CA PHE A 9 26.84 9.15 21.21
C PHE A 9 25.80 9.37 22.33
N MET A 10 26.26 9.55 23.58
CA MET A 10 25.35 9.88 24.70
C MET A 10 24.73 11.27 24.56
N TYR A 11 25.48 12.28 24.10
CA TYR A 11 24.94 13.63 23.91
C TYR A 11 23.88 13.69 22.81
N ILE A 12 24.10 13.00 21.68
CA ILE A 12 23.14 12.97 20.57
C ILE A 12 21.86 12.22 20.95
N SER A 13 21.96 11.10 21.68
CA SER A 13 20.79 10.37 22.18
C SER A 13 19.94 11.18 23.16
N ILE A 14 20.56 11.97 24.05
CA ILE A 14 19.83 12.81 25.02
C ILE A 14 19.11 13.98 24.31
N TYR A 15 19.70 14.57 23.28
CA TYR A 15 19.07 15.66 22.52
C TYR A 15 17.99 15.15 21.54
N CYS A 16 18.20 14.00 20.90
CA CYS A 16 17.17 13.35 20.08
C CYS A 16 15.97 12.89 20.92
N MET A 17 16.20 12.31 22.11
CA MET A 17 15.09 11.98 23.02
C MET A 17 14.33 13.21 23.51
N LYS A 18 15.00 14.34 23.78
CA LYS A 18 14.32 15.59 24.15
C LYS A 18 13.55 16.21 22.99
N PHE A 19 14.06 16.10 21.76
CA PHE A 19 13.38 16.61 20.57
C PHE A 19 12.16 15.74 20.21
N ILE A 20 12.28 14.42 20.29
CA ILE A 20 11.16 13.47 20.10
C ILE A 20 10.12 13.62 21.23
N CYS A 21 10.53 13.84 22.48
CA CYS A 21 9.60 14.18 23.57
C CYS A 21 8.94 15.55 23.40
N CYS A 22 9.59 16.52 22.74
CA CYS A 22 8.99 17.83 22.44
C CYS A 22 7.93 17.71 21.34
N ILE A 23 8.15 16.85 20.34
CA ILE A 23 7.20 16.58 19.25
C ILE A 23 6.03 15.72 19.75
N LYS A 24 6.27 14.70 20.58
CA LYS A 24 5.19 13.90 21.20
C LYS A 24 4.37 14.63 22.27
N ARG A 25 4.83 15.78 22.79
CA ARG A 25 4.05 16.66 23.67
C ARG A 25 3.14 17.65 22.94
N PHE A 26 3.20 17.71 21.61
CA PHE A 26 2.38 18.60 20.79
C PHE A 26 1.05 17.95 20.35
N VAL A 27 0.85 16.67 20.65
CA VAL A 27 -0.41 15.94 20.47
C VAL A 27 -0.76 15.29 21.82
N HIS A 28 -1.94 15.61 22.35
CA HIS A 28 -2.52 15.20 23.64
C HIS A 28 -2.09 15.92 24.95
N LYS A 29 -3.10 16.52 25.59
CA LYS A 29 -3.10 16.94 26.99
C LYS A 29 -3.40 15.74 27.91
N GLN A 30 -2.69 15.78 29.05
CA GLN A 30 -2.96 15.27 30.39
C GLN A 30 -2.72 13.80 30.77
N GLU A 31 -2.09 13.72 31.96
CA GLU A 31 -1.77 12.57 32.83
C GLU A 31 -0.59 11.67 32.44
N VAL A 32 0.16 11.24 33.46
CA VAL A 32 1.38 10.40 33.44
C VAL A 32 2.72 11.15 33.25
N CYS A 33 3.14 11.86 34.29
CA CYS A 33 4.57 12.09 34.57
C CYS A 33 4.83 12.17 36.08
N LYS A 34 4.60 11.06 36.77
CA LYS A 34 5.30 10.72 38.02
C LYS A 34 6.10 9.44 37.73
N THR A 35 7.29 9.36 38.30
CA THR A 35 8.19 8.19 38.26
C THR A 35 9.19 8.13 37.10
N ILE A 36 10.01 9.18 36.91
CA ILE A 36 11.46 9.03 36.67
C ILE A 36 12.18 10.19 37.37
N ARG A 37 12.27 10.09 38.71
CA ARG A 37 13.07 10.99 39.55
C ARG A 37 13.94 10.11 40.44
N GLY A 38 15.03 9.64 39.86
CA GLY A 38 15.95 8.75 40.55
C GLY A 38 16.94 8.21 39.55
N LEU A 39 17.98 9.01 39.27
CA LEU A 39 19.36 8.56 39.07
C LEU A 39 20.19 9.76 38.59
N TYR A 40 21.31 9.98 39.29
CA TYR A 40 22.40 10.93 39.06
C TYR A 40 22.25 12.38 39.56
N ILE A 41 22.57 12.52 40.86
CA ILE A 41 23.22 13.69 41.45
C ILE A 41 24.72 13.61 41.09
N ASN A 42 25.28 14.61 40.41
CA ASN A 42 26.40 15.45 40.88
C ASN A 42 26.97 16.32 39.75
N LYS A 43 26.68 17.63 39.79
CA LYS A 43 27.64 18.75 39.63
C LYS A 43 26.85 20.04 39.48
N SER A 44 27.10 20.96 40.41
CA SER A 44 26.61 22.33 40.41
C SER A 44 26.90 23.03 39.08
N LEU A 45 25.84 23.48 38.41
CA LEU A 45 25.91 24.60 37.48
C LEU A 45 24.91 25.65 37.96
N HIS A 46 25.44 26.76 38.48
CA HIS A 46 24.67 27.98 38.68
C HIS A 46 24.10 28.43 37.32
N ILE A 47 22.77 28.39 37.21
CA ILE A 47 22.04 29.00 36.09
C ILE A 47 21.52 30.35 36.57
N ASP A 48 22.15 31.41 36.07
CA ASP A 48 21.68 32.80 36.17
C ASP A 48 20.32 32.91 35.44
N LYS A 49 19.27 33.29 36.18
CA LYS A 49 17.91 33.47 35.66
C LYS A 49 17.78 34.88 35.08
N ARG A 50 17.98 35.02 33.77
CA ARG A 50 17.46 36.17 33.01
C ARG A 50 16.55 35.66 31.90
N PHE A 51 15.25 35.68 32.19
CA PHE A 51 14.18 35.40 31.24
C PHE A 51 14.00 36.61 30.31
N VAL A 52 14.03 36.36 29.00
CA VAL A 52 13.52 37.29 27.99
C VAL A 52 12.05 36.93 27.72
N PRO A 53 11.11 37.90 27.62
CA PRO A 53 9.71 37.62 27.38
C PRO A 53 9.47 36.87 26.05
N LYS A 54 8.54 35.90 26.10
CA LYS A 54 8.19 34.95 25.04
C LYS A 54 7.83 35.60 23.69
N GLN A 55 7.42 36.87 23.67
CA GLN A 55 7.00 37.58 22.45
C GLN A 55 8.17 38.05 21.58
N GLU A 56 9.34 38.38 22.15
CA GLU A 56 10.48 38.87 21.38
C GLU A 56 11.18 37.75 20.60
N ALA A 57 11.18 36.53 21.14
CA ALA A 57 11.70 35.35 20.44
C ALA A 57 10.87 34.98 19.19
N TYR A 58 9.56 35.22 19.22
CA TYR A 58 8.67 34.95 18.08
C TYR A 58 8.85 35.96 16.93
N ALA A 59 9.19 37.22 17.24
CA ALA A 59 9.46 38.24 16.22
C ALA A 59 10.80 38.01 15.50
N ALA A 60 11.83 37.56 16.22
CA ALA A 60 13.15 37.28 15.64
C ALA A 60 13.15 36.09 14.66
N ILE A 61 12.34 35.06 14.93
CA ILE A 61 12.19 33.89 14.05
C ILE A 61 11.47 34.27 12.75
N ARG A 62 10.44 35.11 12.81
CA ARG A 62 9.69 35.56 11.62
C ARG A 62 10.50 36.49 10.71
N ALA A 63 11.52 37.16 11.24
CA ALA A 63 12.34 38.14 10.52
C ALA A 63 13.65 37.57 9.93
N GLY A 64 13.92 36.26 10.05
CA GLY A 64 15.16 35.65 9.51
C GLY A 64 16.46 36.15 10.16
N LYS A 65 16.39 36.81 11.32
CA LYS A 65 17.56 37.39 12.01
C LYS A 65 18.05 36.45 13.12
N PHE A 66 18.74 35.38 12.75
CA PHE A 66 19.34 34.44 13.72
C PHE A 66 20.74 34.85 14.22
N SER A 67 21.05 36.14 14.21
CA SER A 67 22.39 36.64 14.54
C SER A 67 22.32 37.86 15.43
N THR A 68 21.74 37.75 16.64
CA THR A 68 22.09 38.62 17.79
C THR A 68 21.29 38.26 19.05
N VAL A 69 21.46 37.05 19.59
CA VAL A 69 21.27 36.81 21.03
C VAL A 69 22.28 35.72 21.42
N TYR A 70 22.89 35.83 22.60
CA TYR A 70 23.96 34.97 23.18
C TYR A 70 25.40 35.49 23.04
N THR A 71 25.72 36.47 23.89
CA THR A 71 27.10 36.87 24.23
C THR A 71 27.72 35.86 25.20
N GLY A 72 28.53 34.95 24.66
CA GLY A 72 29.45 34.12 25.42
C GLY A 72 30.59 33.64 24.52
N LYS A 73 31.72 34.35 24.51
CA LYS A 73 32.88 34.09 23.62
C LYS A 73 33.37 32.62 23.63
N ARG A 74 33.13 31.87 24.71
CA ARG A 74 33.52 30.46 24.85
C ARG A 74 32.60 29.49 24.10
N ARG A 75 31.27 29.73 24.10
CA ARG A 75 30.29 28.87 23.40
C ARG A 75 30.28 29.07 21.89
N LYS A 76 30.60 30.29 21.41
CA LYS A 76 30.70 30.56 19.97
C LYS A 76 31.80 29.72 19.30
N LYS A 77 32.96 29.57 19.96
CA LYS A 77 34.06 28.71 19.50
C LYS A 77 33.69 27.22 19.47
N GLU A 78 32.84 26.78 20.38
CA GLU A 78 32.42 25.38 20.48
C GLU A 78 31.35 25.03 19.43
N ILE A 79 30.40 25.93 19.19
CA ILE A 79 29.43 25.84 18.09
C ILE A 79 30.14 25.93 16.73
N GLU A 80 31.13 26.82 16.56
CA GLU A 80 31.97 26.85 15.35
C GLU A 80 32.80 25.56 15.18
N ARG A 81 33.27 24.94 16.27
CA ARG A 81 33.97 23.64 16.21
C ARG A 81 33.05 22.52 15.77
N VAL A 82 31.85 22.42 16.34
CA VAL A 82 30.85 21.39 15.99
C VAL A 82 30.35 21.60 14.56
N SER A 83 30.09 22.85 14.16
CA SER A 83 29.70 23.20 12.79
C SER A 83 30.81 22.94 11.76
N LYS A 84 32.09 22.99 12.15
CA LYS A 84 33.22 22.60 11.27
C LYS A 84 33.46 21.10 11.23
N MET A 85 33.03 20.34 12.25
CA MET A 85 33.15 18.87 12.27
C MET A 85 32.03 18.18 11.50
N LEU A 86 30.85 18.81 11.39
CA LEU A 86 29.76 18.34 10.53
C LEU A 86 29.99 18.82 9.09
N ASN A 87 30.78 18.05 8.34
CA ASN A 87 30.89 18.21 6.89
C ASN A 87 29.47 18.15 6.27
N THR A 88 29.19 19.01 5.30
CA THR A 88 27.96 19.03 4.49
C THR A 88 27.57 17.64 3.98
N ARG A 89 28.56 16.77 3.70
CA ARG A 89 28.37 15.35 3.34
C ARG A 89 27.75 14.50 4.44
N THR A 90 28.11 14.73 5.70
CA THR A 90 27.56 14.00 6.86
C THR A 90 26.12 14.44 7.15
N ILE A 91 25.80 15.71 6.95
CA ILE A 91 24.43 16.24 7.04
C ILE A 91 23.57 15.68 5.91
N LEU A 92 24.06 15.65 4.66
CA LEU A 92 23.35 15.06 3.52
C LEU A 92 23.10 13.55 3.70
N ALA A 93 24.07 12.80 4.22
CA ALA A 93 23.88 11.38 4.50
C ALA A 93 22.84 11.11 5.60
N LEU A 94 22.80 11.95 6.65
CA LEU A 94 21.79 11.86 7.71
C LEU A 94 20.39 12.25 7.21
N VAL A 95 20.26 13.25 6.34
CA VAL A 95 18.97 13.62 5.72
C VAL A 95 18.51 12.54 4.74
N ALA A 96 19.40 11.95 3.94
CA ALA A 96 19.07 10.83 3.06
C ALA A 96 18.73 9.53 3.81
N PHE A 97 19.22 9.36 5.06
CA PHE A 97 18.84 8.23 5.91
C PHE A 97 17.53 8.47 6.69
N LEU A 98 17.18 9.73 6.95
CA LEU A 98 15.90 10.12 7.58
C LEU A 98 14.76 10.19 6.56
N VAL A 99 15.05 10.47 5.30
CA VAL A 99 14.15 10.25 4.16
C VAL A 99 14.39 8.82 3.69
N GLY A 100 13.90 7.83 4.45
CA GLY A 100 13.76 6.48 3.92
C GLY A 100 13.03 6.52 2.56
N PRO A 101 13.15 5.47 1.71
CA PRO A 101 12.47 5.47 0.42
C PRO A 101 11.01 5.82 0.67
N ALA A 102 10.59 7.00 0.19
CA ALA A 102 9.22 7.42 0.31
C ALA A 102 8.42 6.30 -0.34
N PHE A 103 7.59 5.61 0.44
CA PHE A 103 6.59 4.73 -0.13
C PHE A 103 5.87 5.55 -1.18
N SER A 104 5.98 5.12 -2.44
CA SER A 104 5.27 5.81 -3.49
C SER A 104 3.79 5.63 -3.19
N LYS A 105 3.15 6.70 -2.73
CA LYS A 105 1.71 6.77 -2.51
C LYS A 105 1.01 6.12 -3.69
N TRP A 106 0.04 5.23 -3.43
CA TRP A 106 -0.80 4.69 -4.49
C TRP A 106 -1.76 5.79 -4.96
N ASP A 107 -1.32 6.55 -5.95
CA ASP A 107 -1.95 7.79 -6.38
C ASP A 107 -3.09 7.59 -7.39
N GLY A 108 -3.36 6.36 -7.82
CA GLY A 108 -4.45 6.03 -8.72
C GLY A 108 -5.05 4.65 -8.50
N LEU A 109 -6.13 4.36 -9.24
CA LEU A 109 -6.69 3.03 -9.41
C LEU A 109 -7.13 2.90 -10.86
N ARG A 110 -6.51 1.99 -11.59
CA ARG A 110 -6.78 1.74 -13.02
C ARG A 110 -6.84 0.26 -13.27
N VAL A 111 -7.63 -0.15 -14.24
CA VAL A 111 -7.80 -1.55 -14.63
C VAL A 111 -7.56 -1.73 -16.11
N THR A 112 -7.26 -2.98 -16.47
CA THR A 112 -7.13 -3.45 -17.85
C THR A 112 -5.90 -2.92 -18.55
N PHE A 113 -5.06 -3.82 -19.03
CA PHE A 113 -3.90 -3.54 -19.86
C PHE A 113 -4.24 -3.59 -21.36
N GLY A 114 -3.53 -2.81 -22.19
CA GLY A 114 -3.72 -2.83 -23.64
C GLY A 114 -2.72 -1.95 -24.39
N ARG A 115 -2.97 -1.76 -25.71
CA ARG A 115 -2.13 -0.95 -26.62
C ARG A 115 -2.74 0.35 -27.15
N ASP A 116 -4.05 0.57 -27.02
CA ASP A 116 -4.69 1.89 -27.18
C ASP A 116 -5.09 2.62 -25.86
N PRO A 117 -4.43 3.74 -25.49
CA PRO A 117 -4.61 4.40 -24.19
C PRO A 117 -5.99 5.01 -23.96
N THR A 118 -6.83 5.05 -25.00
CA THR A 118 -8.23 5.47 -24.87
C THR A 118 -9.16 4.33 -24.40
N THR A 119 -8.71 3.08 -24.54
CA THR A 119 -9.50 1.88 -24.21
C THR A 119 -8.91 1.05 -23.06
N PHE A 120 -7.61 1.18 -22.77
CA PHE A 120 -6.95 0.54 -21.62
C PHE A 120 -6.65 1.50 -20.45
N PHE A 121 -6.27 0.96 -19.29
CA PHE A 121 -6.02 1.70 -18.04
C PHE A 121 -7.21 2.55 -17.59
N ARG A 122 -8.40 1.96 -17.66
CA ARG A 122 -9.65 2.63 -17.28
C ARG A 122 -9.59 3.04 -15.81
N VAL A 123 -9.72 4.34 -15.58
CA VAL A 123 -9.72 4.92 -14.24
C VAL A 123 -10.92 4.41 -13.46
N GLN A 124 -10.69 3.97 -12.23
CA GLN A 124 -11.74 3.58 -11.32
C GLN A 124 -11.94 4.66 -10.24
N PRO A 125 -13.19 4.93 -9.85
CA PRO A 125 -13.49 5.88 -8.79
C PRO A 125 -12.93 5.37 -7.46
N ARG A 126 -12.39 6.30 -6.66
CA ARG A 126 -11.80 6.00 -5.35
C ARG A 126 -12.64 6.51 -4.17
N THR A 127 -13.78 7.11 -4.47
CA THR A 127 -14.79 7.53 -3.49
C THR A 127 -16.18 7.16 -3.98
N VAL A 128 -17.12 6.92 -3.06
CA VAL A 128 -18.52 6.64 -3.40
C VAL A 128 -19.12 7.77 -4.23
N ALA A 129 -18.85 9.03 -3.88
CA ALA A 129 -19.33 10.19 -4.63
C ALA A 129 -18.86 10.17 -6.10
N ALA A 130 -17.59 9.86 -6.34
CA ALA A 130 -17.07 9.69 -7.70
C ALA A 130 -17.66 8.47 -8.40
N ALA A 131 -17.90 7.38 -7.66
CA ALA A 131 -18.49 6.15 -8.20
C ALA A 131 -19.90 6.38 -8.71
N THR A 132 -20.76 6.97 -7.88
CA THR A 132 -22.13 7.31 -8.26
C THR A 132 -22.16 8.29 -9.43
N ALA A 133 -21.27 9.30 -9.45
CA ALA A 133 -21.15 10.22 -10.58
C ALA A 133 -20.73 9.52 -11.89
N GLN A 134 -20.03 8.39 -11.80
CA GLN A 134 -19.61 7.56 -12.94
C GLN A 134 -20.59 6.44 -13.29
N GLY A 135 -21.77 6.40 -12.64
CA GLY A 135 -22.83 5.42 -12.90
C GLY A 135 -22.66 4.08 -12.18
N PHE A 136 -21.80 4.01 -11.15
CA PHE A 136 -21.77 2.86 -10.27
C PHE A 136 -22.97 2.89 -9.32
N VAL A 137 -23.61 1.74 -9.14
CA VAL A 137 -24.74 1.53 -8.24
C VAL A 137 -24.35 0.51 -7.17
N PRO A 138 -24.88 0.62 -5.95
CA PRO A 138 -24.62 -0.36 -4.92
C PRO A 138 -25.24 -1.71 -5.33
N VAL A 139 -24.52 -2.82 -5.06
CA VAL A 139 -24.98 -4.18 -5.39
C VAL A 139 -26.20 -4.58 -4.55
N ASN A 140 -26.29 -4.02 -3.35
CA ASN A 140 -27.36 -4.21 -2.38
C ASN A 140 -27.49 -2.92 -1.55
N ASN A 141 -28.57 -2.77 -0.79
CA ASN A 141 -28.75 -1.63 0.13
C ASN A 141 -27.89 -1.76 1.40
N ASP A 142 -26.66 -2.27 1.28
CA ASP A 142 -25.83 -2.67 2.40
C ASP A 142 -25.08 -1.49 3.04
N ASN A 143 -25.12 -1.47 4.37
CA ASN A 143 -24.32 -0.63 5.24
C ASN A 143 -23.07 -1.38 5.72
N CYS A 144 -22.32 -2.01 4.82
CA CYS A 144 -21.08 -2.77 5.10
C CYS A 144 -21.24 -4.11 5.87
N THR A 145 -22.44 -4.64 6.08
CA THR A 145 -22.70 -5.81 6.95
C THR A 145 -23.54 -6.93 6.31
N ALA A 146 -24.05 -6.74 5.10
CA ALA A 146 -25.00 -7.67 4.48
C ALA A 146 -24.35 -8.92 3.89
N SER A 147 -23.04 -8.89 3.59
CA SER A 147 -22.31 -10.09 3.16
C SER A 147 -21.41 -10.60 4.30
N SER A 148 -21.58 -11.88 4.66
CA SER A 148 -20.59 -12.59 5.49
C SER A 148 -19.33 -12.96 4.71
N SER A 149 -19.31 -12.77 3.39
CA SER A 149 -18.23 -13.20 2.51
C SER A 149 -17.13 -12.16 2.31
N TYR A 150 -17.42 -10.87 2.49
CA TYR A 150 -16.44 -9.78 2.30
C TYR A 150 -16.78 -8.53 3.12
N ASN A 151 -15.80 -7.64 3.30
CA ASN A 151 -15.98 -6.36 3.99
C ASN A 151 -16.06 -5.19 3.01
N GLY A 152 -17.07 -4.33 3.18
CA GLY A 152 -17.22 -3.08 2.43
C GLY A 152 -18.53 -2.98 1.66
N ARG A 153 -18.90 -1.76 1.28
CA ARG A 153 -20.05 -1.52 0.42
C ARG A 153 -19.64 -1.79 -1.02
N ALA A 154 -20.25 -2.80 -1.63
CA ALA A 154 -19.99 -3.20 -2.99
C ALA A 154 -20.75 -2.33 -4.00
N TYR A 155 -20.05 -1.85 -5.02
CA TYR A 155 -20.59 -1.05 -6.12
C TYR A 155 -20.15 -1.62 -7.45
N VAL A 156 -21.09 -1.66 -8.40
CA VAL A 156 -20.88 -2.14 -9.76
C VAL A 156 -21.41 -1.17 -10.78
N LYS A 157 -20.87 -1.24 -11.99
CA LYS A 157 -21.27 -0.38 -13.10
C LYS A 157 -22.00 -1.21 -14.15
N HIS A 158 -23.20 -0.77 -14.53
CA HIS A 158 -24.03 -1.44 -15.54
C HIS A 158 -24.32 -2.93 -15.26
N GLY A 159 -24.30 -3.35 -13.99
CA GLY A 159 -24.49 -4.76 -13.61
C GLY A 159 -23.32 -5.68 -14.00
N ASP A 160 -22.19 -5.14 -14.45
CA ASP A 160 -20.98 -5.93 -14.72
C ASP A 160 -20.19 -6.14 -13.42
N HIS A 161 -20.09 -7.40 -13.00
CA HIS A 161 -19.42 -7.81 -11.76
C HIS A 161 -17.96 -8.25 -11.96
N SER A 162 -17.43 -8.22 -13.18
CA SER A 162 -16.00 -8.41 -13.42
C SER A 162 -15.15 -7.41 -12.64
N ILE A 163 -15.71 -6.23 -12.34
CA ILE A 163 -15.16 -5.24 -11.42
C ILE A 163 -16.23 -4.83 -10.42
N THR A 164 -16.06 -5.24 -9.17
CA THR A 164 -16.84 -4.73 -8.05
C THR A 164 -15.92 -3.92 -7.14
N LEU A 165 -16.24 -2.64 -6.92
CA LEU A 165 -15.47 -1.76 -6.05
C LEU A 165 -16.04 -1.80 -4.64
N LEU A 166 -15.17 -1.99 -3.65
CA LEU A 166 -15.55 -2.03 -2.24
C LEU A 166 -15.17 -0.70 -1.59
N TYR A 167 -16.12 -0.05 -0.92
CA TYR A 167 -15.88 1.17 -0.17
C TYR A 167 -16.03 0.95 1.32
N ASP A 168 -15.21 1.63 2.12
CA ASP A 168 -15.37 1.66 3.57
C ASP A 168 -16.63 2.44 4.00
N VAL A 169 -16.91 2.44 5.30
CA VAL A 169 -18.06 3.15 5.89
C VAL A 169 -18.06 4.66 5.62
N ASN A 170 -16.88 5.27 5.44
CA ASN A 170 -16.73 6.70 5.17
C ASN A 170 -16.75 7.02 3.67
N GLY A 171 -16.76 6.00 2.81
CA GLY A 171 -16.94 6.13 1.37
C GLY A 171 -15.64 6.24 0.59
N PHE A 172 -14.50 5.87 1.17
CA PHE A 172 -13.23 5.74 0.46
C PHE A 172 -13.03 4.30 -0.03
N ILE A 173 -12.35 4.14 -1.17
CA ILE A 173 -12.07 2.82 -1.74
C ILE A 173 -11.32 1.96 -0.71
N ALA A 174 -11.77 0.73 -0.51
CA ALA A 174 -11.23 -0.18 0.49
C ALA A 174 -10.79 -1.51 -0.13
N GLY A 175 -11.27 -1.83 -1.33
CA GLY A 175 -10.88 -3.03 -2.05
C GLY A 175 -11.54 -3.13 -3.42
N ILE A 176 -11.28 -4.25 -4.09
CA ILE A 176 -11.80 -4.60 -5.40
C ILE A 176 -12.04 -6.10 -5.45
N GLN A 177 -13.05 -6.49 -6.22
CA GLN A 177 -13.35 -7.90 -6.50
C GLN A 177 -13.49 -8.12 -7.99
N ALA A 178 -13.26 -9.37 -8.39
CA ALA A 178 -13.78 -9.92 -9.64
C ALA A 178 -14.81 -10.99 -9.31
N GLY A 179 -16.00 -10.85 -9.87
CA GLY A 179 -17.07 -11.84 -9.81
C GLY A 179 -17.18 -12.60 -11.12
N ILE A 180 -17.35 -13.92 -11.03
CA ILE A 180 -17.59 -14.81 -12.17
C ILE A 180 -18.81 -15.66 -11.84
N THR A 181 -19.79 -15.64 -12.73
CA THR A 181 -21.05 -16.36 -12.55
C THR A 181 -20.84 -17.87 -12.67
N THR A 182 -21.70 -18.63 -11.99
CA THR A 182 -21.76 -20.10 -12.16
C THR A 182 -22.04 -20.50 -13.61
N GLN A 183 -22.78 -19.68 -14.36
CA GLN A 183 -23.03 -19.90 -15.79
C GLN A 183 -21.76 -19.76 -16.63
N GLU A 184 -20.92 -18.75 -16.37
CA GLU A 184 -19.65 -18.58 -17.08
C GLU A 184 -18.69 -19.76 -16.85
N PHE A 185 -18.73 -20.37 -15.66
CA PHE A 185 -17.99 -21.61 -15.40
C PHE A 185 -18.57 -22.80 -16.18
N ASN A 186 -19.89 -22.97 -16.16
CA ASN A 186 -20.57 -24.09 -16.82
C ASN A 186 -20.50 -24.00 -18.35
N ALA A 187 -20.57 -22.79 -18.92
CA ALA A 187 -20.55 -22.55 -20.37
C ALA A 187 -19.26 -23.07 -21.04
N ASN A 188 -18.21 -23.26 -20.25
CA ASN A 188 -16.95 -23.77 -20.75
C ASN A 188 -16.79 -25.30 -20.57
N ASN A 189 -17.81 -26.03 -20.08
CA ASN A 189 -17.72 -27.44 -19.67
C ASN A 189 -16.60 -27.70 -18.64
N MET A 190 -16.29 -26.71 -17.80
CA MET A 190 -15.18 -26.78 -16.85
C MET A 190 -15.68 -26.80 -15.40
N VAL A 191 -15.05 -27.62 -14.55
CA VAL A 191 -15.22 -27.56 -13.09
C VAL A 191 -14.22 -26.54 -12.54
N TYR A 192 -14.48 -25.25 -12.76
CA TYR A 192 -13.67 -24.16 -12.19
C TYR A 192 -14.60 -23.17 -11.45
N PRO A 193 -14.18 -22.56 -10.33
CA PRO A 193 -13.04 -22.96 -9.52
C PRO A 193 -13.25 -24.39 -8.99
N ASN A 194 -12.27 -25.26 -9.09
CA ASN A 194 -12.36 -26.59 -8.47
C ASN A 194 -12.15 -26.48 -6.93
N PRO A 195 -12.41 -27.52 -6.14
CA PRO A 195 -12.16 -27.49 -4.69
C PRO A 195 -10.70 -27.21 -4.29
N ASN A 196 -9.71 -27.50 -5.14
CA ASN A 196 -8.29 -27.27 -4.85
C ASN A 196 -7.90 -25.79 -4.87
N VAL A 197 -8.60 -24.98 -5.65
CA VAL A 197 -8.39 -23.51 -5.74
C VAL A 197 -9.40 -22.71 -4.92
N ARG A 198 -10.15 -23.38 -4.05
CA ARG A 198 -11.09 -22.77 -3.10
C ARG A 198 -10.57 -22.99 -1.68
N PRO A 199 -10.28 -21.94 -0.91
CA PRO A 199 -10.20 -20.50 -1.25
C PRO A 199 -9.04 -20.17 -2.24
N PRO A 200 -9.03 -18.99 -2.91
CA PRO A 200 -9.67 -17.71 -2.56
C PRO A 200 -11.08 -17.45 -3.11
N PHE A 201 -11.63 -18.33 -3.96
CA PHE A 201 -12.99 -18.15 -4.46
C PHE A 201 -14.03 -18.40 -3.37
N VAL A 202 -14.87 -17.40 -3.10
CA VAL A 202 -15.99 -17.47 -2.14
C VAL A 202 -17.29 -17.09 -2.85
N THR A 203 -18.44 -17.59 -2.39
CA THR A 203 -19.73 -17.12 -2.95
C THR A 203 -19.97 -15.68 -2.51
N ASP A 204 -20.68 -14.89 -3.33
CA ASP A 204 -20.91 -13.46 -3.05
C ASP A 204 -21.69 -13.19 -1.74
N GLY A 205 -22.36 -14.20 -1.19
CA GLY A 205 -23.17 -14.10 0.04
C GLY A 205 -24.45 -13.29 -0.14
N ILE A 206 -24.74 -12.80 -1.34
CA ILE A 206 -25.92 -11.97 -1.66
C ILE A 206 -26.90 -12.78 -2.49
N THR A 207 -26.46 -13.22 -3.67
CA THR A 207 -27.27 -14.03 -4.59
C THR A 207 -26.85 -15.50 -4.55
N ASN A 208 -25.60 -15.76 -4.17
CA ASN A 208 -24.88 -17.02 -4.28
C ASN A 208 -24.88 -17.60 -5.70
N ASP A 209 -25.09 -16.78 -6.74
CA ASP A 209 -25.08 -17.20 -8.15
C ASP A 209 -23.69 -17.12 -8.80
N ARG A 210 -22.71 -16.56 -8.09
CA ARG A 210 -21.34 -16.27 -8.55
C ARG A 210 -20.31 -16.54 -7.46
N PHE A 211 -19.10 -16.82 -7.92
CA PHE A 211 -17.90 -16.76 -7.08
C PHE A 211 -17.24 -15.40 -7.22
N ILE A 212 -16.68 -14.92 -6.13
CA ILE A 212 -15.89 -13.69 -6.06
C ILE A 212 -14.50 -14.01 -5.52
N ILE A 213 -13.52 -13.23 -5.97
CA ILE A 213 -12.21 -13.12 -5.35
C ILE A 213 -12.01 -11.67 -4.90
N THR A 214 -11.40 -11.47 -3.73
CA THR A 214 -11.34 -10.16 -3.09
C THR A 214 -9.90 -9.75 -2.76
N ALA A 215 -9.56 -8.52 -3.11
CA ALA A 215 -8.38 -7.82 -2.62
C ALA A 215 -8.80 -6.55 -1.87
N TYR A 216 -8.22 -6.32 -0.70
CA TYR A 216 -8.39 -5.10 0.07
C TYR A 216 -7.14 -4.22 -0.03
N PHE A 217 -7.36 -2.91 -0.11
CA PHE A 217 -6.33 -1.87 -0.14
C PHE A 217 -6.06 -1.27 1.26
N THR A 218 -6.91 -1.61 2.23
CA THR A 218 -6.77 -1.23 3.63
C THR A 218 -7.04 -2.45 4.51
N ASP A 219 -6.72 -2.35 5.79
CA ASP A 219 -6.94 -3.45 6.73
C ASP A 219 -8.44 -3.79 6.79
N PRO A 220 -8.83 -5.03 6.43
CA PRO A 220 -10.23 -5.41 6.35
C PRO A 220 -10.98 -5.26 7.67
N SER A 221 -10.31 -5.32 8.82
CA SER A 221 -10.93 -5.15 10.14
C SER A 221 -11.48 -3.73 10.39
N THR A 222 -11.01 -2.74 9.63
CA THR A 222 -11.39 -1.34 9.79
C THR A 222 -12.45 -0.88 8.80
N ILE A 223 -12.60 -1.57 7.67
CA ILE A 223 -13.44 -1.16 6.52
C ILE A 223 -14.89 -0.88 6.93
N CYS A 224 -15.47 -1.79 7.72
CA CYS A 224 -16.88 -1.77 8.11
C CYS A 224 -17.13 -1.11 9.47
N SER A 225 -16.08 -0.72 10.19
CA SER A 225 -16.16 -0.24 11.58
C SER A 225 -15.81 1.24 11.69
N VAL A 226 -14.56 1.59 11.43
CA VAL A 226 -14.04 2.97 11.53
C VAL A 226 -13.94 3.63 10.17
N GLY A 227 -13.53 2.87 9.16
CA GLY A 227 -13.16 3.38 7.83
C GLY A 227 -11.93 4.29 7.87
N ARG A 228 -11.58 4.85 6.71
CA ARG A 228 -10.50 5.83 6.58
C ARG A 228 -11.01 7.25 6.77
N PHE A 229 -10.15 8.13 7.29
CA PHE A 229 -10.39 9.57 7.27
C PHE A 229 -9.81 10.20 6.00
N GLN A 230 -10.24 11.42 5.68
CA GLN A 230 -9.69 12.18 4.55
C GLN A 230 -8.15 12.33 4.66
N SER A 231 -7.62 12.51 5.88
CA SER A 231 -6.18 12.58 6.10
C SER A 231 -5.43 11.30 5.72
N ASP A 232 -6.03 10.14 5.99
CA ASP A 232 -5.43 8.84 5.65
C ASP A 232 -5.47 8.66 4.13
N PHE A 233 -6.60 8.99 3.50
CA PHE A 233 -6.75 8.98 2.04
C PHE A 233 -5.76 9.93 1.35
N ASP A 234 -5.53 11.12 1.90
CA ASP A 234 -4.57 12.09 1.37
C ASP A 234 -3.13 11.63 1.52
N LEU A 235 -2.80 10.85 2.55
CA LEU A 235 -1.47 10.32 2.77
C LEU A 235 -1.20 9.06 1.94
N GLU A 236 -2.12 8.09 1.99
CA GLU A 236 -1.96 6.73 1.46
C GLU A 236 -2.49 6.59 0.03
N GLY A 237 -3.42 7.46 -0.36
CA GLY A 237 -4.11 7.39 -1.65
C GLY A 237 -5.08 6.22 -1.70
N THR A 238 -4.88 5.32 -2.65
CA THR A 238 -5.76 4.16 -2.86
C THR A 238 -5.75 3.22 -1.65
N GLY A 239 -4.63 3.11 -0.92
CA GLY A 239 -4.56 2.24 0.25
C GLY A 239 -3.20 2.21 0.95
N SER A 240 -3.16 1.57 2.11
CA SER A 240 -1.97 1.39 2.96
C SER A 240 -1.27 0.04 2.76
N GLY A 241 -1.86 -0.85 1.98
CA GLY A 241 -1.30 -2.16 1.66
C GLY A 241 -2.23 -3.00 0.80
N LEU A 242 -1.81 -4.20 0.44
CA LEU A 242 -2.64 -5.16 -0.30
C LEU A 242 -2.87 -6.39 0.59
N TRP A 243 -4.13 -6.75 0.79
CA TRP A 243 -4.56 -7.95 1.49
C TRP A 243 -5.40 -8.79 0.55
N LEU A 244 -4.96 -10.00 0.25
CA LEU A 244 -5.75 -10.95 -0.53
C LEU A 244 -6.60 -11.79 0.42
N GLN A 245 -7.89 -11.90 0.13
CA GLN A 245 -8.74 -12.83 0.86
C GLN A 245 -8.41 -14.26 0.45
N THR A 246 -7.88 -15.03 1.40
CA THR A 246 -7.38 -16.40 1.19
C THR A 246 -8.19 -17.43 1.98
N GLY A 247 -9.32 -17.04 2.56
CA GLY A 247 -10.28 -17.95 3.20
C GLY A 247 -11.73 -17.52 2.99
N SER A 248 -12.65 -18.33 3.53
CA SER A 248 -14.09 -18.11 3.37
C SER A 248 -14.63 -16.86 4.06
N TYR A 249 -13.89 -16.30 5.02
CA TYR A 249 -14.29 -15.11 5.77
C TYR A 249 -13.41 -13.91 5.43
N PRO A 250 -13.94 -12.67 5.52
CA PRO A 250 -13.18 -11.45 5.23
C PRO A 250 -11.96 -11.21 6.13
N SER A 251 -11.90 -11.86 7.31
CA SER A 251 -10.74 -11.80 8.21
C SER A 251 -9.61 -12.77 7.82
N ASN A 252 -9.89 -13.77 6.98
CA ASN A 252 -8.88 -14.69 6.47
C ASN A 252 -8.17 -14.07 5.27
N VAL A 253 -7.17 -13.24 5.56
CA VAL A 253 -6.39 -12.52 4.56
C VAL A 253 -4.90 -12.80 4.65
N THR A 254 -4.24 -12.72 3.51
CA THR A 254 -2.79 -12.71 3.39
C THR A 254 -2.34 -11.32 2.97
N ARG A 255 -1.54 -10.66 3.81
CA ARG A 255 -0.95 -9.36 3.48
C ARG A 255 0.23 -9.55 2.52
N ILE A 256 0.21 -8.83 1.41
CA ILE A 256 1.26 -8.87 0.41
C ILE A 256 2.39 -7.92 0.81
N PRO A 257 3.67 -8.33 0.66
CA PRO A 257 4.80 -7.46 0.92
C PRO A 257 4.79 -6.23 0.01
N MET A 258 4.98 -5.04 0.58
CA MET A 258 5.04 -3.81 -0.20
C MET A 258 6.38 -3.66 -0.95
N GLN A 259 7.43 -4.33 -0.48
CA GLN A 259 8.76 -4.31 -1.08
C GLN A 259 9.03 -5.65 -1.75
N GLU A 260 9.53 -5.62 -2.99
CA GLU A 260 9.85 -6.80 -3.80
C GLU A 260 10.89 -7.68 -3.09
N SER A 261 11.85 -7.08 -2.39
CA SER A 261 12.88 -7.78 -1.62
C SER A 261 12.35 -8.63 -0.46
N GLN A 262 11.07 -8.47 -0.11
CA GLN A 262 10.38 -9.24 0.92
C GLN A 262 9.46 -10.32 0.32
N VAL A 263 9.39 -10.43 -1.01
CA VAL A 263 8.65 -11.49 -1.69
C VAL A 263 9.45 -12.78 -1.57
N GLY A 264 8.83 -13.78 -0.96
CA GLY A 264 9.39 -15.12 -0.82
C GLY A 264 8.43 -16.19 -1.30
N ALA A 265 8.78 -17.45 -1.04
CA ALA A 265 7.89 -18.58 -1.31
C ALA A 265 6.49 -18.36 -0.68
N PRO A 266 5.41 -18.81 -1.33
CA PRO A 266 5.38 -19.61 -2.56
C PRO A 266 5.30 -18.77 -3.86
N TRP A 267 5.62 -17.48 -3.83
CA TRP A 267 5.63 -16.66 -5.03
C TRP A 267 6.79 -17.02 -5.94
N VAL A 268 6.47 -17.29 -7.21
CA VAL A 268 7.43 -17.64 -8.26
C VAL A 268 7.69 -16.41 -9.11
N GLU A 269 8.95 -16.01 -9.18
CA GLU A 269 9.39 -14.85 -9.93
C GLU A 269 9.13 -15.03 -11.43
N GLY A 270 8.35 -14.12 -12.00
CA GLY A 270 8.11 -13.99 -13.43
C GLY A 270 9.08 -13.03 -14.11
N ARG A 271 8.70 -12.58 -15.30
CA ARG A 271 9.49 -11.63 -16.08
C ARG A 271 9.00 -10.20 -15.88
N CYS A 272 9.91 -9.27 -16.19
CA CYS A 272 9.57 -7.88 -16.34
C CYS A 272 8.84 -7.68 -17.67
N PHE A 273 7.66 -7.09 -17.63
CA PHE A 273 6.95 -6.67 -18.83
C PHE A 273 6.80 -5.13 -18.80
N PRO A 274 7.31 -4.42 -19.82
CA PRO A 274 7.21 -2.96 -19.88
C PRO A 274 5.77 -2.47 -19.71
N VAL A 275 5.55 -1.43 -18.94
CA VAL A 275 4.25 -0.85 -18.56
C VAL A 275 3.46 -1.67 -17.51
N MET A 276 3.70 -2.97 -17.37
CA MET A 276 3.06 -3.78 -16.34
C MET A 276 3.87 -3.82 -15.04
N GLY A 277 5.17 -4.08 -15.14
CA GLY A 277 6.07 -4.34 -14.02
C GLY A 277 6.59 -5.77 -13.99
N LYS A 278 7.26 -6.09 -12.88
CA LYS A 278 7.83 -7.41 -12.59
C LYS A 278 6.76 -8.33 -12.02
N HIS A 279 6.46 -9.40 -12.74
CA HIS A 279 5.42 -10.34 -12.35
C HIS A 279 5.89 -11.31 -11.28
N TYR A 280 5.00 -11.69 -10.37
CA TYR A 280 5.14 -12.82 -9.47
C TYR A 280 3.87 -13.66 -9.47
N TRP A 281 4.01 -14.96 -9.70
CA TRP A 281 2.90 -15.89 -9.84
C TRP A 281 2.85 -16.83 -8.63
N TYR A 282 1.67 -17.05 -8.07
CA TYR A 282 1.54 -17.86 -6.85
C TYR A 282 1.73 -19.35 -7.17
N ASN A 283 2.69 -20.00 -6.51
CA ASN A 283 2.93 -21.45 -6.54
C ASN A 283 2.92 -22.10 -7.93
N THR A 284 3.41 -21.37 -8.94
CA THR A 284 3.35 -21.81 -10.34
C THR A 284 4.42 -22.85 -10.64
N THR A 285 4.02 -23.98 -11.24
CA THR A 285 4.95 -25.04 -11.66
C THR A 285 4.70 -25.42 -13.11
N LYS A 286 5.68 -26.03 -13.76
CA LYS A 286 5.56 -26.43 -15.17
C LYS A 286 4.47 -27.50 -15.38
N THR A 287 4.30 -28.41 -14.41
CA THR A 287 3.42 -29.58 -14.51
C THR A 287 2.09 -29.42 -13.78
N MET A 288 1.73 -28.20 -13.35
CA MET A 288 0.44 -27.98 -12.68
C MET A 288 -0.74 -28.11 -13.65
N ASP A 289 -1.90 -28.46 -13.10
CA ASP A 289 -3.17 -28.39 -13.83
C ASP A 289 -3.55 -26.91 -14.05
N CYS A 290 -4.15 -26.61 -15.20
CA CYS A 290 -4.56 -25.25 -15.56
C CYS A 290 -5.64 -24.70 -14.65
N TYR A 291 -6.46 -25.59 -14.10
CA TYR A 291 -7.52 -25.26 -13.17
C TYR A 291 -7.05 -25.18 -11.72
N ASP A 292 -5.78 -25.54 -11.46
CA ASP A 292 -5.11 -25.36 -10.18
C ASP A 292 -4.32 -24.02 -10.11
N VAL A 293 -4.34 -23.22 -11.17
CA VAL A 293 -3.75 -21.88 -11.19
C VAL A 293 -4.50 -20.99 -10.19
N THR A 294 -3.75 -20.52 -9.18
CA THR A 294 -4.27 -19.55 -8.21
C THR A 294 -4.54 -18.23 -8.94
N PRO A 295 -5.71 -17.60 -8.77
CA PRO A 295 -6.19 -16.57 -9.69
C PRO A 295 -5.58 -15.19 -9.43
N VAL A 296 -4.32 -15.11 -9.01
CA VAL A 296 -3.65 -13.85 -8.66
C VAL A 296 -2.19 -13.84 -9.07
N PHE A 297 -1.73 -12.68 -9.53
CA PHE A 297 -0.32 -12.35 -9.70
C PHE A 297 -0.02 -10.97 -9.12
N LEU A 298 1.22 -10.77 -8.68
CA LEU A 298 1.69 -9.48 -8.14
C LEU A 298 2.56 -8.78 -9.17
N LEU A 299 2.63 -7.45 -9.07
CA LEU A 299 3.43 -6.61 -9.93
C LEU A 299 4.23 -5.60 -9.10
N TYR A 300 5.55 -5.62 -9.29
CA TYR A 300 6.47 -4.67 -8.68
C TYR A 300 7.12 -3.77 -9.73
N ASN A 301 7.41 -2.53 -9.35
CA ASN A 301 8.11 -1.57 -10.19
C ASN A 301 9.09 -0.77 -9.33
N GLY A 302 10.38 -0.73 -9.70
CA GLY A 302 11.42 -0.12 -8.88
C GLY A 302 11.51 -0.71 -7.47
N GLY A 303 11.23 -2.01 -7.33
CA GLY A 303 11.22 -2.71 -6.04
C GLY A 303 9.97 -2.51 -5.18
N GLN A 304 8.96 -1.74 -5.63
CA GLN A 304 7.74 -1.48 -4.85
C GLN A 304 6.50 -2.09 -5.49
N LEU A 305 5.60 -2.64 -4.66
CA LEU A 305 4.30 -3.13 -5.08
C LEU A 305 3.47 -1.95 -5.63
N ASN A 306 3.19 -1.96 -6.92
CA ASN A 306 2.48 -0.88 -7.60
C ASN A 306 1.22 -1.37 -8.35
N ALA A 307 1.08 -2.68 -8.52
CA ALA A 307 -0.05 -3.29 -9.17
C ALA A 307 -0.18 -4.78 -8.76
N PHE A 308 -1.28 -5.39 -9.14
CA PHE A 308 -1.51 -6.83 -9.07
C PHE A 308 -2.53 -7.18 -10.14
N GLY A 309 -2.93 -8.43 -10.27
CA GLY A 309 -4.00 -8.78 -11.17
C GLY A 309 -4.61 -10.12 -10.93
N TRP A 310 -5.72 -10.34 -11.61
CA TRP A 310 -6.46 -11.59 -11.63
C TRP A 310 -6.13 -12.39 -12.86
N SER A 311 -6.11 -13.72 -12.73
CA SER A 311 -5.80 -14.62 -13.82
C SER A 311 -6.72 -15.83 -13.77
N PHE A 312 -7.41 -16.10 -14.87
CA PHE A 312 -8.39 -17.17 -14.95
C PHE A 312 -8.10 -18.04 -16.18
N PRO A 313 -8.10 -19.37 -16.04
CA PRO A 313 -7.93 -20.30 -17.16
C PRO A 313 -9.21 -20.42 -18.01
N LEU A 314 -9.93 -19.32 -18.22
CA LEU A 314 -11.24 -19.24 -18.84
C LEU A 314 -11.28 -18.11 -19.88
N ASP A 315 -12.19 -18.19 -20.85
CA ASP A 315 -12.56 -17.08 -21.74
C ASP A 315 -13.74 -16.31 -21.14
N LEU A 316 -13.46 -15.24 -20.39
CA LEU A 316 -14.47 -14.42 -19.72
C LEU A 316 -14.90 -13.26 -20.63
N ALA A 317 -16.20 -13.11 -20.85
CA ALA A 317 -16.72 -12.23 -21.90
C ALA A 317 -16.63 -10.72 -21.61
N SER A 318 -16.43 -10.31 -20.34
CA SER A 318 -16.40 -8.89 -20.01
C SER A 318 -15.21 -8.18 -20.67
N PRO A 319 -15.41 -6.97 -21.24
CA PRO A 319 -14.32 -6.16 -21.79
C PRO A 319 -13.33 -5.65 -20.73
N ASN A 320 -13.54 -5.99 -19.45
CA ASN A 320 -12.58 -5.76 -18.38
C ASN A 320 -11.42 -6.75 -18.36
N TYR A 321 -11.61 -7.92 -18.95
CA TYR A 321 -10.56 -8.92 -19.08
C TYR A 321 -9.71 -8.70 -20.33
N GLU A 322 -8.41 -8.91 -20.18
CA GLU A 322 -7.48 -9.10 -21.28
C GLU A 322 -7.41 -10.59 -21.63
N HIS A 323 -7.15 -10.90 -22.91
CA HIS A 323 -7.02 -12.27 -23.39
C HIS A 323 -5.62 -12.54 -23.96
N PRO A 324 -4.59 -12.71 -23.11
CA PRO A 324 -3.25 -13.01 -23.59
C PRO A 324 -3.24 -14.37 -24.30
N THR A 325 -2.63 -14.39 -25.49
CA THR A 325 -2.43 -15.61 -26.28
C THR A 325 -1.12 -16.31 -25.91
N ALA A 326 -1.01 -17.62 -26.15
CA ALA A 326 0.19 -18.40 -25.82
C ALA A 326 1.55 -17.78 -26.23
N PRO A 327 1.69 -17.14 -27.41
CA PRO A 327 2.94 -16.49 -27.79
C PRO A 327 3.43 -15.38 -26.84
N VAL A 328 2.56 -14.78 -26.02
CA VAL A 328 2.95 -13.70 -25.11
C VAL A 328 3.36 -14.18 -23.72
N PHE A 329 3.05 -15.42 -23.34
CA PHE A 329 3.38 -15.96 -22.01
C PHE A 329 4.88 -15.88 -21.67
N PRO A 330 5.82 -16.14 -22.60
CA PRO A 330 7.26 -15.99 -22.33
C PRO A 330 7.71 -14.56 -22.01
N HIS A 331 6.86 -13.54 -22.15
CA HIS A 331 7.20 -12.17 -21.78
C HIS A 331 6.92 -11.84 -20.30
N PHE A 332 6.09 -12.61 -19.61
CA PHE A 332 5.70 -12.34 -18.21
C PHE A 332 5.84 -13.56 -17.28
N PHE A 333 5.97 -14.77 -17.82
CA PHE A 333 6.33 -15.96 -17.05
C PHE A 333 7.83 -16.29 -17.19
N SER A 334 8.43 -16.73 -16.08
CA SER A 334 9.72 -17.44 -16.10
C SER A 334 9.51 -18.95 -16.16
N VAL A 335 8.49 -19.45 -15.46
CA VAL A 335 8.00 -20.83 -15.51
C VAL A 335 6.59 -20.79 -16.08
N ILE A 336 6.41 -21.34 -17.28
CA ILE A 336 5.10 -21.40 -17.95
C ILE A 336 4.54 -22.80 -17.70
N PRO A 337 3.36 -22.94 -17.06
CA PRO A 337 2.67 -24.22 -17.00
C PRO A 337 2.40 -24.77 -18.40
N ASP A 338 2.74 -26.04 -18.65
CA ASP A 338 2.60 -26.67 -19.96
C ASP A 338 1.13 -26.68 -20.43
N CYS A 339 0.20 -26.74 -19.48
CA CYS A 339 -1.22 -26.73 -19.76
C CYS A 339 -1.69 -25.41 -20.41
N LEU A 340 -1.03 -24.26 -20.15
CA LEU A 340 -1.47 -22.96 -20.68
C LEU A 340 -1.38 -22.90 -22.21
N TYR A 341 -0.47 -23.69 -22.82
CA TYR A 341 -0.37 -23.80 -24.28
C TYR A 341 -1.56 -24.51 -24.92
N GLN A 342 -2.35 -25.24 -24.12
CA GLN A 342 -3.52 -25.99 -24.57
C GLN A 342 -4.82 -25.24 -24.32
N LEU A 343 -4.79 -24.18 -23.50
CA LEU A 343 -5.96 -23.35 -23.27
C LEU A 343 -6.28 -22.54 -24.54
N PRO A 344 -7.55 -22.56 -25.01
CA PRO A 344 -7.94 -21.76 -26.16
C PRO A 344 -7.76 -20.26 -25.87
N LYS A 345 -8.12 -19.83 -24.66
CA LYS A 345 -7.85 -18.49 -24.13
C LYS A 345 -7.73 -18.50 -22.60
N MET A 346 -6.94 -17.57 -22.10
CA MET A 346 -6.86 -17.18 -20.70
C MET A 346 -7.47 -15.78 -20.55
N SER A 347 -8.04 -15.47 -19.39
CA SER A 347 -8.49 -14.12 -19.05
C SER A 347 -7.66 -13.55 -17.92
N THR A 348 -7.11 -12.36 -18.11
CA THR A 348 -6.38 -11.63 -17.06
C THR A 348 -7.01 -10.28 -16.81
N MET A 349 -6.80 -9.71 -15.63
CA MET A 349 -7.17 -8.33 -15.35
C MET A 349 -6.06 -7.68 -14.53
N HIS A 350 -5.33 -6.76 -15.14
CA HIS A 350 -4.35 -5.96 -14.42
C HIS A 350 -5.06 -4.85 -13.64
N ILE A 351 -4.62 -4.63 -12.40
CA ILE A 351 -5.11 -3.61 -11.47
C ILE A 351 -3.93 -2.78 -10.99
N PHE A 352 -3.83 -1.55 -11.51
CA PHE A 352 -2.75 -0.62 -11.24
C PHE A 352 -3.13 0.34 -10.13
N LEU A 353 -2.23 0.52 -9.18
CA LEU A 353 -2.41 1.36 -8.00
C LEU A 353 -1.72 2.73 -8.20
N THR A 354 -1.46 3.10 -9.45
CA THR A 354 -0.87 4.36 -9.86
C THR A 354 -1.72 5.09 -10.90
N ALA A 355 -1.64 6.42 -10.90
CA ALA A 355 -2.24 7.27 -11.92
C ALA A 355 -1.55 7.13 -13.29
N ASN A 356 -0.30 6.67 -13.35
CA ASN A 356 0.52 6.65 -14.57
C ASN A 356 1.18 5.29 -14.81
N PRO A 357 0.44 4.22 -15.14
CA PRO A 357 1.03 2.89 -15.34
C PRO A 357 2.00 2.82 -16.53
N PHE A 358 1.89 3.73 -17.51
CA PHE A 358 2.74 3.78 -18.70
C PHE A 358 4.23 4.07 -18.44
N ILE A 359 4.60 4.50 -17.23
CA ILE A 359 6.01 4.70 -16.84
C ILE A 359 6.58 3.50 -16.05
N ASN A 360 5.81 2.44 -15.85
CA ASN A 360 6.31 1.23 -15.20
C ASN A 360 7.31 0.53 -16.12
N ASN A 361 8.52 0.28 -15.65
CA ASN A 361 9.59 -0.30 -16.47
C ASN A 361 10.28 -1.49 -15.79
N CYS A 362 9.85 -1.84 -14.57
CA CYS A 362 10.66 -2.56 -13.59
C CYS A 362 11.89 -1.72 -13.18
#